data_AF-A0A7S2BWZ2-F1
#
_entry.id   AF-A0A7S2BWZ2-F1
#
_cell.length_a   1.000
_cell.length_b   1.000
_cell.length_c   1.000
_cell.angle_alpha   90.00
_cell.angle_beta   90.00
_cell.angle_gamma   90.00
#
_symmetry.space_group_name_H-M   'P 1'
#
loop_
_entity.id
_entity.type
_entity.pdbx_description
1 polymer ?
#
loop_
_entity_poly.entity_id
_entity_poly.type
_entity_poly.pdbx_seq_one_letter_code
_entity_poly.pdbx_strand_id
1 'polypeptide(L)'
;DGKGASGGKGSQRRGGGGYDANDDGVGGCGKCLLVQNPHAVNANWTAVVMKKNRCPPWSKGCESKQPHFDIAVPGFDNLQYSTANICGTRPGTGFVNQKQSETLGHWYQKEPGFPGCNNTIECAYLCDKLPPVFKHPCKIFASWGWTTGLADGVLFRQVDCPRAFSRIVHGLYTRKGPRGVRFPRGRRRRNQR
;
A
#
# COMPACT_ATOMS: atom_id res chain seq x y z
N ASP A 1 -45.35 9.76 8.15
CA ASP A 1 -46.06 9.52 6.87
C ASP A 1 -45.15 9.91 5.73
N GLY A 2 -44.45 8.99 5.05
CA GLY A 2 -44.97 8.19 3.91
C GLY A 2 -44.46 8.81 2.59
N LYS A 3 -43.27 8.41 2.08
CA LYS A 3 -42.99 7.45 0.98
C LYS A 3 -43.05 8.00 -0.46
N GLY A 4 -42.02 7.64 -1.26
CA GLY A 4 -42.04 7.55 -2.74
C GLY A 4 -40.71 8.00 -3.39
N ALA A 5 -39.65 7.19 -3.56
CA ALA A 5 -39.42 6.03 -4.46
C ALA A 5 -38.98 6.39 -5.90
N SER A 6 -37.75 5.99 -6.26
CA SER A 6 -37.30 5.50 -7.58
C SER A 6 -35.76 5.29 -7.50
N GLY A 7 -35.14 4.15 -7.74
CA GLY A 7 -35.51 3.01 -8.58
C GLY A 7 -34.45 2.83 -9.67
N GLY A 8 -33.29 2.25 -9.36
CA GLY A 8 -32.21 2.00 -10.33
C GLY A 8 -31.49 0.68 -10.07
N LYS A 9 -32.11 -0.45 -10.43
CA LYS A 9 -31.45 -1.76 -10.49
C LYS A 9 -30.55 -1.80 -11.74
N GLY A 10 -29.27 -1.48 -11.59
CA GLY A 10 -28.24 -1.76 -12.58
C GLY A 10 -27.84 -3.23 -12.51
N SER A 11 -28.41 -4.08 -13.38
CA SER A 11 -27.95 -5.45 -13.59
C SER A 11 -26.57 -5.43 -14.27
N GLN A 12 -25.50 -5.54 -13.48
CA GLN A 12 -24.16 -5.76 -14.02
C GLN A 12 -23.88 -7.27 -14.03
N ARG A 13 -23.79 -7.80 -15.25
CA ARG A 13 -23.55 -9.21 -15.57
C ARG A 13 -22.42 -9.78 -14.72
N ARG A 14 -22.74 -10.88 -14.02
CA ARG A 14 -21.82 -11.71 -13.23
C ARG A 14 -20.72 -12.28 -14.11
N GLY A 15 -19.54 -11.66 -14.09
CA GLY A 15 -18.27 -12.30 -14.45
C GLY A 15 -17.59 -12.74 -13.15
N GLY A 16 -17.32 -14.05 -13.01
CA GLY A 16 -16.87 -14.69 -11.78
C GLY A 16 -15.71 -13.99 -11.07
N GLY A 17 -16.04 -13.35 -9.95
CA GLY A 17 -15.13 -12.87 -8.91
C GLY A 17 -15.76 -13.19 -7.57
N GLY A 18 -14.96 -13.75 -6.64
CA GLY A 18 -15.44 -14.25 -5.36
C GLY A 18 -16.32 -13.25 -4.63
N TYR A 19 -17.47 -13.75 -4.15
CA TYR A 19 -18.38 -13.04 -3.26
C TYR A 19 -17.64 -12.65 -1.97
N ASP A 20 -17.48 -11.35 -1.70
CA ASP A 20 -17.02 -10.83 -0.40
C ASP A 20 -18.29 -10.47 0.37
N ALA A 21 -18.70 -11.32 1.32
CA ALA A 21 -19.96 -11.23 2.06
C ALA A 21 -20.05 -10.06 3.06
N ASN A 22 -19.16 -9.07 2.95
CA ASN A 22 -19.02 -7.94 3.87
C ASN A 22 -18.80 -6.64 3.09
N ASP A 23 -19.68 -6.37 2.14
CA ASP A 23 -19.58 -5.31 1.14
C ASP A 23 -20.07 -3.93 1.60
N ASP A 24 -20.09 -3.67 2.91
CA ASP A 24 -20.32 -2.32 3.51
C ASP A 24 -19.17 -1.31 3.20
N GLY A 25 -18.41 -1.50 2.11
CA GLY A 25 -17.25 -0.72 1.69
C GLY A 25 -17.02 -0.75 0.17
N VAL A 26 -15.76 -0.72 -0.29
CA VAL A 26 -15.38 -0.57 -1.72
C VAL A 26 -15.60 -1.85 -2.58
N GLY A 27 -16.25 -2.88 -2.03
CA GLY A 27 -16.37 -4.21 -2.64
C GLY A 27 -15.11 -5.08 -2.51
N GLY A 28 -15.10 -6.22 -3.21
CA GLY A 28 -14.06 -7.25 -3.12
C GLY A 28 -12.69 -6.88 -3.74
N CYS A 29 -11.77 -7.84 -3.77
CA CYS A 29 -10.43 -7.67 -4.38
C CYS A 29 -10.50 -7.18 -5.84
N GLY A 30 -9.55 -6.33 -6.23
CA GLY A 30 -9.43 -5.81 -7.59
C GLY A 30 -10.25 -4.54 -7.87
N LYS A 31 -10.97 -4.02 -6.87
CA LYS A 31 -11.61 -2.70 -6.93
C LYS A 31 -10.62 -1.60 -6.59
N CYS A 32 -10.86 -0.39 -7.12
CA CYS A 32 -9.96 0.75 -6.95
C CYS A 32 -10.62 1.90 -6.18
N LEU A 33 -9.78 2.62 -5.45
CA LEU A 33 -10.10 3.86 -4.75
C LEU A 33 -9.28 5.00 -5.31
N LEU A 34 -9.88 6.18 -5.45
CA LEU A 34 -9.14 7.44 -5.49
C LEU A 34 -9.01 7.95 -4.05
N VAL A 35 -7.79 8.16 -3.60
CA VAL A 35 -7.45 8.54 -2.22
C VAL A 35 -6.81 9.92 -2.19
N GLN A 36 -7.16 10.74 -1.20
CA GLN A 36 -6.57 12.04 -0.92
C GLN A 36 -6.34 12.21 0.59
N ASN A 37 -5.14 12.61 0.99
CA ASN A 37 -4.87 13.04 2.37
C ASN A 37 -4.89 14.58 2.43
N PRO A 38 -5.95 15.21 2.95
CA PRO A 38 -6.05 16.67 3.01
C PRO A 38 -5.08 17.30 4.03
N HIS A 39 -4.46 16.49 4.89
CA HIS A 39 -3.50 16.94 5.91
C HIS A 39 -2.03 16.73 5.50
N ALA A 40 -1.78 16.20 4.29
CA ALA A 40 -0.42 16.06 3.76
C ALA A 40 0.14 17.42 3.27
N VAL A 41 1.47 17.54 3.20
CA VAL A 41 2.14 18.72 2.64
C VAL A 41 1.65 18.99 1.22
N ASN A 42 1.53 17.95 0.40
CA ASN A 42 0.91 18.01 -0.93
C ASN A 42 -0.56 17.57 -0.87
N ALA A 43 -1.39 18.32 -0.16
CA ALA A 43 -2.79 17.99 0.13
C ALA A 43 -3.69 17.83 -1.12
N ASN A 44 -3.32 18.46 -2.24
CA ASN A 44 -4.04 18.36 -3.51
C ASN A 44 -3.72 17.07 -4.30
N TRP A 45 -2.71 16.30 -3.89
CA TRP A 45 -2.36 15.07 -4.57
C TRP A 45 -3.37 13.97 -4.27
N THR A 46 -3.61 13.16 -5.29
CA THR A 46 -4.46 11.98 -5.19
C THR A 46 -3.74 10.76 -5.76
N ALA A 47 -4.11 9.58 -5.27
CA ALA A 47 -3.59 8.31 -5.77
C ALA A 47 -4.73 7.34 -6.03
N VAL A 48 -4.64 6.60 -7.14
CA VAL A 48 -5.51 5.45 -7.35
C VAL A 48 -4.85 4.21 -6.74
N VAL A 49 -5.49 3.60 -5.75
CA VAL A 49 -5.04 2.36 -5.10
C VAL A 49 -5.98 1.21 -5.42
N MET A 50 -5.48 -0.02 -5.44
CA MET A 50 -6.28 -1.23 -5.69
C MET A 50 -6.32 -2.11 -4.44
N LYS A 51 -7.53 -2.52 -4.02
CA LYS A 51 -7.70 -3.49 -2.92
C LYS A 51 -7.12 -4.84 -3.35
N LYS A 52 -6.05 -5.28 -2.68
CA LYS A 52 -5.37 -6.56 -2.96
C LYS A 52 -5.48 -7.56 -1.82
N ASN A 53 -5.61 -7.07 -0.59
CA ASN A 53 -5.72 -7.88 0.59
C ASN A 53 -6.79 -7.30 1.50
N ARG A 54 -7.29 -8.12 2.42
CA ARG A 54 -8.06 -7.67 3.57
C ARG A 54 -7.29 -8.11 4.81
N CYS A 55 -7.10 -7.19 5.74
CA CYS A 55 -6.55 -7.54 7.04
C CYS A 55 -7.55 -8.45 7.78
N PRO A 56 -7.09 -9.43 8.56
CA PRO A 56 -7.98 -10.25 9.36
C PRO A 56 -8.81 -9.40 10.35
N PRO A 57 -10.08 -9.75 10.65
CA PRO A 57 -10.91 -8.95 11.55
C PRO A 57 -10.33 -8.71 12.95
N TRP A 58 -9.35 -9.50 13.37
CA TRP A 58 -8.70 -9.42 14.68
C TRP A 58 -7.41 -8.58 14.70
N SER A 59 -6.93 -8.07 13.56
CA SER A 59 -5.74 -7.20 13.54
C SER A 59 -6.11 -5.75 13.77
N LYS A 60 -5.26 -5.02 14.51
CA LYS A 60 -5.46 -3.61 14.89
C LYS A 60 -5.93 -2.73 13.73
N GLY A 61 -7.01 -1.99 13.94
CA GLY A 61 -7.67 -1.15 12.94
C GLY A 61 -8.78 -1.84 12.16
N CYS A 62 -8.82 -3.18 12.14
CA CYS A 62 -9.78 -3.97 11.35
C CYS A 62 -11.00 -4.44 12.14
N GLU A 63 -10.94 -4.30 13.45
CA GLU A 63 -12.00 -4.63 14.42
C GLU A 63 -13.15 -3.61 14.44
N SER A 64 -12.92 -2.37 14.01
CA SER A 64 -13.74 -1.21 14.43
C SER A 64 -14.99 -0.95 13.58
N LYS A 65 -15.30 -1.77 12.57
CA LYS A 65 -16.33 -1.51 11.53
C LYS A 65 -16.19 -0.15 10.81
N GLN A 66 -15.13 0.61 11.08
CA GLN A 66 -14.82 1.86 10.39
C GLN A 66 -13.99 1.55 9.14
N PRO A 67 -14.24 2.22 8.01
CA PRO A 67 -13.39 2.09 6.84
C PRO A 67 -11.95 2.52 7.15
N HIS A 68 -11.01 1.61 6.96
CA HIS A 68 -9.58 1.88 7.01
C HIS A 68 -8.91 1.14 5.84
N PHE A 69 -7.70 1.55 5.48
CA PHE A 69 -6.90 0.85 4.50
C PHE A 69 -5.40 1.10 4.72
N ASP A 70 -4.60 0.08 4.43
CA ASP A 70 -3.14 0.20 4.40
C ASP A 70 -2.67 0.39 2.95
N ILE A 71 -1.84 1.40 2.72
CA ILE A 71 -1.18 1.59 1.43
C ILE A 71 0.12 0.79 1.42
N ALA A 72 0.28 -0.12 0.46
CA ALA A 72 1.50 -0.88 0.30
C ALA A 72 2.65 0.02 -0.23
N VAL A 73 3.51 0.49 0.67
CA VAL A 73 4.66 1.34 0.35
C VAL A 73 5.96 0.68 0.84
N PRO A 74 6.95 0.45 -0.05
CA PRO A 74 8.24 -0.11 0.36
C PRO A 74 8.93 0.75 1.42
N GLY A 75 9.36 0.13 2.53
CA GLY A 75 10.07 0.81 3.60
C GLY A 75 9.19 1.37 4.72
N PHE A 76 7.87 1.41 4.55
CA PHE A 76 6.93 1.97 5.55
C PHE A 76 6.21 0.91 6.39
N ASP A 77 6.67 -0.34 6.37
CA ASP A 77 6.09 -1.37 7.23
C ASP A 77 6.32 -1.04 8.71
N ASN A 78 5.36 -1.33 9.57
CA ASN A 78 5.49 -1.15 11.00
C ASN A 78 5.47 -2.52 11.68
N LEU A 79 6.64 -3.03 12.08
CA LEU A 79 6.79 -4.43 12.52
C LEU A 79 6.01 -4.74 13.80
N GLN A 80 5.68 -3.72 14.59
CA GLN A 80 4.86 -3.90 15.79
C GLN A 80 3.43 -4.35 15.44
N TYR A 81 2.91 -3.92 14.29
CA TYR A 81 1.53 -4.21 13.86
C TYR A 81 1.47 -5.19 12.68
N SER A 82 2.59 -5.43 11.99
CA SER A 82 2.68 -6.32 10.84
C SER A 82 2.63 -7.78 11.28
N THR A 83 1.46 -8.42 11.14
CA THR A 83 1.21 -9.78 11.64
C THR A 83 1.83 -10.90 10.79
N ALA A 84 2.25 -10.60 9.56
CA ALA A 84 2.74 -11.59 8.59
C ALA A 84 3.85 -11.05 7.66
N ASN A 85 4.79 -10.27 8.20
CA ASN A 85 5.87 -9.72 7.37
C ASN A 85 6.82 -10.83 6.87
N ILE A 86 6.83 -11.04 5.54
CA ILE A 86 7.72 -12.01 4.87
C ILE A 86 8.96 -11.38 4.21
N CYS A 87 9.13 -10.06 4.31
CA CYS A 87 10.21 -9.31 3.66
C CYS A 87 11.57 -9.77 4.19
N GLY A 88 12.41 -10.26 3.28
CA GLY A 88 13.74 -10.78 3.62
C GLY A 88 13.74 -12.15 4.29
N THR A 89 12.57 -12.74 4.57
CA THR A 89 12.47 -14.12 5.09
C THR A 89 12.25 -15.14 3.98
N ARG A 90 11.72 -14.71 2.82
CA ARG A 90 11.50 -15.55 1.64
C ARG A 90 12.29 -15.07 0.44
N PRO A 91 12.74 -15.97 -0.45
CA PRO A 91 13.34 -15.56 -1.72
C PRO A 91 12.39 -14.69 -2.55
N GLY A 92 12.94 -13.69 -3.25
CA GLY A 92 12.18 -12.89 -4.21
C GLY A 92 11.45 -11.67 -3.63
N THR A 93 11.61 -11.37 -2.33
CA THR A 93 11.01 -10.16 -1.72
C THR A 93 11.80 -8.88 -1.99
N GLY A 94 13.05 -9.00 -2.45
CA GLY A 94 13.95 -7.88 -2.74
C GLY A 94 14.60 -7.23 -1.50
N PHE A 95 14.02 -7.40 -0.31
CA PHE A 95 14.61 -7.00 0.97
C PHE A 95 15.64 -8.00 1.50
N VAL A 96 16.64 -7.48 2.23
CA VAL A 96 17.66 -8.28 2.93
C VAL A 96 17.11 -8.89 4.22
N ASN A 97 16.30 -8.15 4.97
CA ASN A 97 15.65 -8.58 6.20
C ASN A 97 14.38 -7.75 6.45
N GLN A 98 13.60 -8.12 7.47
CA GLN A 98 12.37 -7.42 7.85
C GLN A 98 12.65 -5.98 8.32
N LYS A 99 13.76 -5.72 9.02
CA LYS A 99 14.10 -4.36 9.47
C LYS A 99 14.25 -3.37 8.31
N GLN A 100 14.75 -3.84 7.16
CA GLN A 100 14.84 -3.01 5.97
C GLN A 100 13.47 -2.62 5.40
N SER A 101 12.42 -3.43 5.58
CA SER A 101 11.05 -3.02 5.19
C SER A 101 10.42 -2.00 6.14
N GLU A 102 10.99 -1.79 7.33
CA GLU A 102 10.57 -0.80 8.35
C GLU A 102 11.44 0.48 8.33
N THR A 103 12.31 0.66 7.35
CA THR A 103 13.25 1.81 7.31
C THR A 103 12.60 3.18 7.58
N LEU A 104 11.35 3.38 7.17
CA LEU A 104 10.49 4.54 7.41
C LEU A 104 9.22 4.18 8.21
N GLY A 105 9.09 2.98 8.79
CA GLY A 105 7.88 2.54 9.50
C GLY A 105 7.51 3.39 10.72
N HIS A 106 8.51 4.01 11.33
CA HIS A 106 8.38 4.87 12.51
C HIS A 106 8.94 6.27 12.26
N TRP A 107 8.86 6.77 11.02
CA TRP A 107 9.45 8.04 10.61
C TRP A 107 9.03 9.24 11.49
N TYR A 108 7.87 9.18 12.13
CA TYR A 108 7.29 10.22 12.99
C TYR A 108 7.68 10.07 14.48
N GLN A 109 8.29 8.94 14.87
CA GLN A 109 8.64 8.67 16.27
C GLN A 109 10.05 9.20 16.58
N LYS A 110 10.20 9.79 17.76
CA LYS A 110 11.50 10.16 18.32
C LYS A 110 12.16 8.92 18.90
N GLU A 111 13.35 8.60 18.41
CA GLU A 111 14.19 7.51 18.91
C GLU A 111 15.59 8.06 19.28
N PRO A 112 16.38 7.35 20.11
CA PRO A 112 17.76 7.74 20.38
C PRO A 112 18.56 7.90 19.08
N GLY A 113 19.05 9.11 18.81
CA GLY A 113 19.80 9.44 17.58
C GLY A 113 18.94 9.69 16.34
N PHE A 114 17.60 9.69 16.47
CA PHE A 114 16.69 10.03 15.38
C PHE A 114 15.52 10.88 15.90
N PRO A 115 15.46 12.19 15.57
CA PRO A 115 14.46 13.10 16.13
C PRO A 115 13.04 12.90 15.56
N GLY A 116 12.83 11.92 14.68
CA GLY A 116 11.65 11.85 13.83
C GLY A 116 11.69 12.92 12.73
N CYS A 117 10.73 12.85 11.82
CA CYS A 117 10.43 13.88 10.84
C CYS A 117 9.02 14.42 11.08
N ASN A 118 8.77 15.68 10.69
CA ASN A 118 7.42 16.27 10.76
C ASN A 118 6.52 15.78 9.64
N ASN A 119 7.12 15.35 8.54
CA ASN A 119 6.42 14.76 7.40
C ASN A 119 7.35 13.79 6.64
N THR A 120 6.76 12.98 5.76
CA THR A 120 7.53 11.99 5.00
C THR A 120 8.53 12.58 4.00
N ILE A 121 8.39 13.85 3.57
CA ILE A 121 9.33 14.49 2.64
C ILE A 121 10.69 14.67 3.33
N GLU A 122 10.69 15.16 4.57
CA GLU A 122 11.90 15.34 5.38
C GLU A 122 12.66 14.01 5.59
N CYS A 123 11.93 12.91 5.67
CA CYS A 123 12.48 11.57 5.85
C CYS A 123 12.82 10.83 4.53
N ALA A 124 12.60 11.45 3.36
CA ALA A 124 12.75 10.77 2.08
C ALA A 124 14.19 10.27 1.80
N TYR A 125 15.21 10.85 2.45
CA TYR A 125 16.59 10.38 2.36
C TYR A 125 16.76 8.95 2.90
N LEU A 126 15.90 8.51 3.83
CA LEU A 126 15.92 7.14 4.35
C LEU A 126 15.56 6.11 3.27
N CYS A 127 14.82 6.50 2.22
CA CYS A 127 14.56 5.62 1.08
C CYS A 127 15.85 5.14 0.39
N ASP A 128 16.97 5.86 0.53
CA ASP A 128 18.25 5.45 -0.07
C ASP A 128 18.89 4.24 0.61
N LYS A 129 18.40 3.86 1.81
CA LYS A 129 18.78 2.63 2.52
C LYS A 129 18.02 1.39 2.02
N LEU A 130 17.00 1.58 1.18
CA LEU A 130 16.24 0.48 0.59
C LEU A 130 16.98 -0.18 -0.59
N PRO A 131 16.63 -1.43 -0.93
CA PRO A 131 17.10 -2.08 -2.16
C PRO A 131 16.84 -1.20 -3.39
N PRO A 132 17.72 -1.21 -4.42
CA PRO A 132 17.64 -0.29 -5.56
C PRO A 132 16.26 -0.19 -6.22
N VAL A 133 15.53 -1.30 -6.33
CA VAL A 133 14.20 -1.34 -6.97
C VAL A 133 13.13 -0.59 -6.18
N PHE A 134 13.33 -0.41 -4.87
CA PHE A 134 12.36 0.17 -3.94
C PHE A 134 12.65 1.64 -3.62
N LYS A 135 13.84 2.15 -3.95
CA LYS A 135 14.22 3.55 -3.67
C LYS A 135 13.25 4.55 -4.32
N HIS A 136 13.01 4.40 -5.62
CA HIS A 136 12.13 5.29 -6.36
C HIS A 136 10.66 5.26 -5.89
N PRO A 137 9.99 4.10 -5.79
CA PRO A 137 8.61 4.06 -5.30
C PRO A 137 8.47 4.53 -3.84
N CYS A 138 9.46 4.29 -2.99
CA CYS A 138 9.51 4.87 -1.64
C CYS A 138 9.52 6.41 -1.70
N LYS A 139 10.38 7.00 -2.55
CA LYS A 139 10.48 8.45 -2.71
C LYS A 139 9.20 9.06 -3.29
N ILE A 140 8.51 8.38 -4.21
CA ILE A 140 7.21 8.84 -4.73
C ILE A 140 6.21 8.99 -3.58
N PHE A 141 6.03 7.96 -2.74
CA PHE A 141 5.12 8.09 -1.61
C PHE A 141 5.59 9.12 -0.60
N ALA A 142 6.88 9.13 -0.25
CA ALA A 142 7.45 10.09 0.68
C ALA A 142 7.22 11.54 0.22
N SER A 143 7.26 11.79 -1.09
CA SER A 143 7.01 13.11 -1.68
C SER A 143 5.57 13.60 -1.52
N TRP A 144 4.61 12.73 -1.20
CA TRP A 144 3.25 13.16 -0.84
C TRP A 144 3.23 13.97 0.46
N GLY A 145 4.16 13.70 1.38
CA GLY A 145 4.35 14.50 2.59
C GLY A 145 3.30 14.24 3.65
N TRP A 146 3.04 12.97 3.96
CA TRP A 146 2.15 12.61 5.08
C TRP A 146 2.75 13.13 6.39
N THR A 147 1.90 13.67 7.27
CA THR A 147 2.27 14.36 8.52
C THR A 147 2.02 13.51 9.77
N THR A 148 1.39 12.34 9.62
CA THR A 148 1.19 11.35 10.68
C THR A 148 1.21 9.94 10.08
N GLY A 149 1.62 8.94 10.89
CA GLY A 149 1.53 7.52 10.53
C GLY A 149 0.12 6.93 10.65
N LEU A 150 -0.79 7.63 11.35
CA LEU A 150 -2.20 7.29 11.48
C LEU A 150 -3.01 8.51 11.06
N ALA A 151 -3.32 8.61 9.76
CA ALA A 151 -4.07 9.73 9.22
C ALA A 151 -5.57 9.45 9.32
N ASP A 152 -6.24 10.18 10.20
CA ASP A 152 -7.71 10.29 10.19
C ASP A 152 -8.15 11.32 9.13
N GLY A 153 -9.40 11.21 8.66
CA GLY A 153 -9.96 12.19 7.71
C GLY A 153 -9.44 12.05 6.27
N VAL A 154 -8.78 10.95 5.93
CA VAL A 154 -8.40 10.64 4.54
C VAL A 154 -9.65 10.47 3.68
N LEU A 155 -9.73 11.24 2.60
CA LEU A 155 -10.86 11.18 1.67
C LEU A 155 -10.65 10.04 0.68
N PHE A 156 -11.69 9.26 0.44
CA PHE A 156 -11.65 8.21 -0.58
C PHE A 156 -13.00 8.08 -1.28
N ARG A 157 -12.94 7.65 -2.54
CA ARG A 157 -14.12 7.21 -3.28
C ARG A 157 -13.79 6.06 -4.21
N GLN A 158 -14.74 5.17 -4.42
CA GLN A 158 -14.59 4.12 -5.42
C GLN A 158 -14.50 4.72 -6.82
N VAL A 159 -13.59 4.18 -7.63
CA VAL A 159 -13.40 4.54 -9.03
C VAL A 159 -13.17 3.31 -9.88
N ASP A 160 -13.39 3.44 -11.19
CA ASP A 160 -12.90 2.43 -12.13
C ASP A 160 -11.38 2.39 -12.10
N CYS A 161 -10.82 1.17 -12.07
CA CYS A 161 -9.39 1.00 -12.11
C CYS A 161 -8.84 1.44 -13.48
N PRO A 162 -7.84 2.36 -13.52
CA PRO A 162 -7.21 2.74 -14.77
C PRO A 162 -6.64 1.53 -15.50
N ARG A 163 -6.94 1.39 -16.79
CA ARG A 163 -6.61 0.18 -17.56
C ARG A 163 -5.11 -0.15 -17.56
N ALA A 164 -4.25 0.86 -17.58
CA ALA A 164 -2.80 0.67 -17.48
C ALA A 164 -2.39 0.13 -16.10
N PHE A 165 -2.97 0.68 -15.02
CA PHE A 165 -2.70 0.24 -13.65
C PHE A 165 -3.16 -1.21 -13.43
N SER A 166 -4.39 -1.55 -13.83
CA SER A 166 -4.88 -2.93 -13.75
C SER A 166 -4.00 -3.92 -14.52
N ARG A 167 -3.51 -3.53 -15.70
CA ARG A 167 -2.61 -4.38 -16.51
C ARG A 167 -1.29 -4.65 -15.79
N ILE A 168 -0.69 -3.63 -15.19
CA ILE A 168 0.54 -3.78 -14.39
C ILE A 168 0.28 -4.75 -13.23
N VAL A 169 -0.74 -4.47 -12.42
CA VAL A 169 -1.04 -5.30 -11.25
C VAL A 169 -1.36 -6.74 -11.63
N HIS A 170 -2.17 -6.98 -12.66
CA HIS A 170 -2.47 -8.34 -13.15
C HIS A 170 -1.21 -9.04 -13.71
N GLY A 171 -0.32 -8.27 -14.34
CA GLY A 171 0.98 -8.75 -14.80
C GLY A 171 1.90 -9.23 -13.68
N LEU A 172 1.69 -8.81 -12.42
CA LEU A 172 2.51 -9.23 -11.28
C LEU A 172 2.13 -10.61 -10.72
N TYR A 173 1.01 -11.21 -11.13
CA TYR A 173 0.53 -12.47 -10.56
C TYR A 173 0.23 -13.52 -11.64
N THR A 174 0.25 -14.78 -11.22
CA THR A 174 -0.23 -15.96 -11.95
C THR A 174 -1.21 -16.73 -11.07
N ARG A 175 -1.83 -17.80 -11.61
CA ARG A 175 -2.62 -18.74 -10.81
C ARG A 175 -1.82 -19.39 -9.65
N LYS A 176 -0.49 -19.41 -9.74
CA LYS A 176 0.40 -19.96 -8.69
C LYS A 176 0.91 -18.90 -7.71
N GLY A 177 0.41 -17.67 -7.78
CA GLY A 177 0.84 -16.54 -6.93
C GLY A 177 1.68 -15.50 -7.69
N PRO A 178 2.40 -14.62 -6.96
CA PRO A 178 3.23 -13.58 -7.56
C PRO A 178 4.23 -14.14 -8.58
N ARG A 179 4.40 -13.46 -9.71
CA ARG A 179 5.50 -13.76 -10.64
C ARG A 179 6.79 -13.41 -9.93
N GLY A 180 7.72 -14.36 -9.88
CA GLY A 180 9.05 -14.11 -9.34
C GLY A 180 9.67 -12.91 -10.08
N VAL A 181 9.90 -11.82 -9.36
CA VAL A 181 10.65 -10.68 -9.90
C VAL A 181 12.07 -11.18 -10.14
N ARG A 182 12.48 -11.30 -11.41
CA ARG A 182 13.88 -11.53 -11.74
C ARG A 182 14.64 -10.24 -11.43
N PHE A 183 15.16 -10.14 -10.22
CA PHE A 183 16.14 -9.11 -9.91
C PHE A 183 17.36 -9.34 -10.81
N PRO A 184 17.81 -8.34 -11.59
CA PRO A 184 19.06 -8.46 -12.32
C PRO A 184 20.16 -8.75 -11.29
N ARG A 185 20.77 -9.94 -11.36
CA ARG A 185 21.97 -10.21 -10.56
C ARG A 185 23.00 -9.20 -11.02
N GLY A 186 23.48 -8.34 -10.11
CA GLY A 186 24.60 -7.46 -10.38
C GLY A 186 25.72 -8.27 -11.02
N ARG A 187 26.28 -7.78 -12.14
CA ARG A 187 27.42 -8.41 -12.80
C ARG A 187 28.51 -8.60 -11.75
N ARG A 188 28.84 -9.84 -11.39
CA ARG A 188 30.08 -10.14 -10.68
C ARG A 188 31.20 -9.60 -11.56
N ARG A 189 31.91 -8.58 -11.09
CA ARG A 189 33.20 -8.21 -11.67
C ARG A 189 34.07 -9.46 -11.55
N ARG A 190 34.45 -10.06 -12.68
CA ARG A 190 35.56 -11.00 -12.73
C ARG A 190 36.78 -10.18 -12.32
N ASN A 191 37.37 -10.50 -11.17
CA ASN A 191 38.72 -10.04 -10.87
C ASN A 191 39.64 -10.63 -11.96
N GLN A 192 40.17 -9.77 -12.80
CA GLN A 192 41.43 -10.03 -13.48
C GLN A 192 42.53 -9.68 -12.48
N ARG A 193 43.17 -10.70 -11.92
CA ARG A 193 44.61 -10.78 -11.64
C ARG A 193 44.99 -12.25 -11.64
#